data_AF-A0AAW3EBN2-F1
#
_entry.id   AF-A0AAW3EBN2-F1
#
_cell.length_a   1.000
_cell.length_b   1.000
_cell.length_c   1.000
_cell.angle_alpha   90.00
_cell.angle_beta   90.00
_cell.angle_gamma   90.00
#
_symmetry.space_group_name_H-M   'P 1'
#
loop_
_entity.id
_entity.type
_entity.pdbx_description
1 polymer ?
#
loop_
_entity_poly.entity_id
_entity_poly.type
_entity_poly.pdbx_seq_one_letter_code
_entity_poly.pdbx_strand_id
1 'polypeptide(L)'
;MSNINLKYAALVGLLSSLDDNVVTDENYELIKNRNINDVLEQEDIIELIVVPWFQSYTIEAKRKVIQSLELAINNSDFEDVFNQVDFVFDYEITNKKSFLVKIMSTLDKYV
;
A
#
# COMPACT_ATOMS: atom_id res chain seq x y z
N MET A 1 17.17 6.05 16.11
CA MET A 1 17.11 4.83 15.29
C MET A 1 15.67 4.34 15.35
N SER A 2 14.93 4.47 14.25
CA SER A 2 13.59 3.88 14.13
C SER A 2 13.74 2.37 14.30
N ASN A 3 13.11 1.79 15.32
CA ASN A 3 12.96 0.34 15.41
C ASN A 3 12.05 -0.05 14.25
N ILE A 4 12.62 -0.58 13.17
CA ILE A 4 11.85 -1.14 12.07
C ILE A 4 10.94 -2.21 12.70
N ASN A 5 9.65 -1.93 12.74
CA ASN A 5 8.66 -2.87 13.25
C ASN A 5 8.52 -4.00 12.23
N LEU A 6 9.35 -5.04 12.37
CA LEU A 6 9.40 -6.20 11.49
C LEU A 6 8.03 -6.86 11.29
N LYS A 7 7.09 -6.61 12.21
CA LYS A 7 5.69 -7.06 12.16
C LYS A 7 4.98 -6.67 10.86
N TYR A 8 5.31 -5.51 10.29
CA TYR A 8 4.64 -4.98 9.09
C TYR A 8 5.59 -4.81 7.91
N ALA A 9 6.80 -5.39 7.95
CA ALA A 9 7.81 -5.19 6.91
C ALA A 9 7.33 -5.59 5.51
N ALA A 10 6.54 -6.66 5.39
CA ALA A 10 5.98 -7.06 4.09
C ALA A 10 4.91 -6.08 3.59
N LEU A 11 4.13 -5.48 4.50
CA LEU A 11 3.16 -4.45 4.15
C LEU A 11 3.86 -3.15 3.73
N VAL A 12 4.88 -2.72 4.46
CA VAL A 12 5.71 -1.56 4.08
C VAL A 12 6.30 -1.79 2.69
N GLY A 13 6.88 -2.95 2.43
CA GLY A 13 7.44 -3.28 1.10
C GLY A 13 6.42 -3.26 -0.03
N LEU A 14 5.15 -3.62 0.24
CA LEU A 14 4.07 -3.44 -0.73
C LEU A 14 3.74 -1.96 -0.93
N LEU A 15 3.58 -1.20 0.15
CA LEU A 15 3.20 0.22 0.11
C LEU A 15 4.30 1.11 -0.48
N SER A 16 5.57 0.67 -0.45
CA SER A 16 6.66 1.30 -1.19
C SER A 16 6.40 1.37 -2.69
N SER A 17 5.37 0.67 -3.20
CA SER A 17 4.90 0.87 -4.57
C SER A 17 4.33 2.24 -4.89
N LEU A 18 3.97 2.98 -3.86
CA LEU A 18 3.40 4.31 -3.92
C LEU A 18 4.36 5.36 -3.33
N ASP A 19 5.61 4.97 -3.07
CA ASP A 19 6.64 5.86 -2.53
C ASP A 19 7.21 6.75 -3.64
N ASP A 20 7.28 8.04 -3.39
CA ASP A 20 7.82 9.06 -4.30
C ASP A 20 9.25 8.73 -4.77
N ASN A 21 10.05 8.08 -3.93
CA ASN A 21 11.43 7.71 -4.24
C ASN A 21 11.56 6.38 -5.01
N VAL A 22 10.47 5.64 -5.19
CA VAL A 22 10.51 4.28 -5.78
C VAL A 22 9.60 4.17 -7.01
N VAL A 23 8.52 4.93 -7.05
CA VAL A 23 7.63 5.01 -8.21
C VAL A 23 8.40 5.49 -9.45
N THR A 24 8.05 5.00 -10.63
CA THR A 24 8.64 5.49 -11.89
C THR A 24 8.09 6.87 -12.24
N ASP A 25 8.83 7.68 -13.01
CA ASP A 25 8.37 8.99 -13.48
C ASP A 25 7.00 8.90 -14.19
N GLU A 26 6.78 7.84 -14.97
CA GLU A 26 5.50 7.58 -15.64
C GLU A 26 4.36 7.38 -14.62
N ASN A 27 4.56 6.52 -13.64
CA ASN A 27 3.56 6.25 -12.61
C ASN A 27 3.35 7.45 -11.68
N TYR A 28 4.41 8.21 -11.39
CA TYR A 28 4.37 9.46 -10.62
C TYR A 28 3.40 10.46 -11.25
N GLU A 29 3.60 10.77 -12.54
CA GLU A 29 2.72 11.71 -13.26
C GLU A 29 1.28 11.20 -13.38
N LEU A 30 1.08 9.88 -13.38
CA LEU A 30 -0.25 9.27 -13.47
C LEU A 30 -1.07 9.37 -12.16
N ILE A 31 -0.41 9.40 -10.99
CA ILE A 31 -1.10 9.24 -9.70
C ILE A 31 -0.89 10.40 -8.70
N LYS A 32 0.13 11.25 -8.85
CA LYS A 32 0.45 12.31 -7.87
C LYS A 32 -0.73 13.26 -7.55
N ASN A 33 -1.47 13.67 -8.58
CA ASN A 33 -2.59 14.61 -8.48
C ASN A 33 -3.94 13.92 -8.21
N ARG A 34 -3.96 12.58 -8.11
CA ARG A 34 -5.19 11.83 -7.88
C ARG A 34 -5.61 11.88 -6.42
N ASN A 35 -6.92 11.94 -6.19
CA ASN A 35 -7.46 11.96 -4.85
C ASN A 35 -7.52 10.54 -4.28
N ILE A 36 -6.51 10.17 -3.48
CA ILE A 36 -6.44 8.86 -2.81
C ILE A 36 -7.61 8.59 -1.85
N ASN A 37 -8.40 9.61 -1.50
CA ASN A 37 -9.59 9.47 -0.67
C ASN A 37 -10.89 9.33 -1.48
N ASP A 38 -10.86 9.55 -2.79
CA ASP A 38 -11.97 9.19 -3.67
C ASP A 38 -11.98 7.68 -3.93
N VAL A 39 -13.16 7.05 -3.86
CA VAL A 39 -13.27 5.59 -3.90
C VAL A 39 -12.87 5.02 -5.26
N LEU A 40 -13.22 5.71 -6.36
CA LEU A 40 -12.93 5.24 -7.71
C LEU A 40 -11.45 5.46 -8.03
N GLU A 41 -10.92 6.65 -7.71
CA GLU A 41 -9.50 6.92 -7.93
C GLU A 41 -8.59 6.05 -7.06
N GLN A 42 -8.98 5.79 -5.81
CA GLN A 42 -8.26 4.86 -4.94
C GLN A 42 -8.21 3.45 -5.53
N GLU A 43 -9.34 2.95 -6.06
CA GLU A 43 -9.37 1.64 -6.72
C GLU A 43 -8.49 1.60 -7.96
N ASP A 44 -8.57 2.62 -8.80
CA ASP A 44 -7.73 2.76 -10.00
C ASP A 44 -6.24 2.75 -9.66
N ILE A 45 -5.82 3.51 -8.63
CA ILE A 45 -4.41 3.55 -8.20
C ILE A 45 -3.95 2.17 -7.71
N ILE A 46 -4.77 1.48 -6.93
CA ILE A 46 -4.43 0.15 -6.40
C ILE A 46 -4.28 -0.84 -7.56
N GLU A 47 -5.23 -0.87 -8.51
CA GLU A 47 -5.20 -1.77 -9.67
C GLU A 47 -4.05 -1.43 -10.63
N LEU A 48 -3.71 -0.15 -10.80
CA LEU A 48 -2.67 0.30 -11.72
C LEU A 48 -1.25 0.08 -11.18
N ILE A 49 -1.04 0.25 -9.87
CA ILE A 49 0.30 0.31 -9.27
C ILE A 49 0.55 -0.84 -8.32
N VAL A 50 -0.32 -1.01 -7.33
CA VAL A 50 -0.12 -1.96 -6.23
C VAL A 50 -0.28 -3.40 -6.73
N VAL A 51 -1.28 -3.66 -7.60
CA VAL A 51 -1.54 -5.00 -8.13
C VAL A 51 -0.40 -5.53 -9.00
N PRO A 52 0.13 -4.81 -10.01
CA PRO A 52 1.26 -5.32 -10.79
C PRO A 52 2.48 -5.63 -9.92
N TRP A 53 2.74 -4.79 -8.92
CA TRP A 53 3.82 -5.02 -7.98
C TRP A 53 3.58 -6.29 -7.16
N PHE A 54 2.39 -6.46 -6.58
CA PHE A 54 2.01 -7.65 -5.84
C PHE A 54 2.08 -8.91 -6.71
N GLN A 55 1.65 -8.84 -7.97
CA GLN A 55 1.69 -9.98 -8.90
C GLN A 55 3.10 -10.44 -9.22
N SER A 56 4.09 -9.54 -9.16
CA SER A 56 5.51 -9.89 -9.34
C SER A 56 6.09 -10.71 -8.17
N TYR A 57 5.42 -10.77 -7.02
CA TYR A 57 5.89 -11.46 -5.84
C TYR A 57 5.76 -12.98 -5.96
N THR A 58 6.67 -13.70 -5.28
CA THR A 58 6.53 -15.14 -5.08
C THR A 58 5.30 -15.46 -4.23
N ILE A 59 4.81 -16.69 -4.30
CA ILE A 59 3.66 -17.14 -3.51
C ILE A 59 3.91 -16.96 -2.00
N GLU A 60 5.12 -17.23 -1.50
CA GLU A 60 5.44 -17.00 -0.08
C GLU A 60 5.40 -15.52 0.28
N ALA A 61 5.92 -14.65 -0.58
CA ALA A 61 5.91 -13.21 -0.36
C ALA A 61 4.47 -12.66 -0.36
N LYS A 62 3.63 -13.10 -1.31
CA LYS A 62 2.20 -12.76 -1.34
C LYS A 62 1.49 -13.13 -0.04
N ARG A 63 1.71 -14.35 0.48
CA ARG A 63 1.13 -14.79 1.76
C ARG A 63 1.56 -13.91 2.93
N LYS A 64 2.83 -13.49 3.00
CA LYS A 64 3.33 -12.60 4.06
C LYS A 64 2.69 -11.22 4.00
N VAL A 65 2.47 -10.70 2.79
CA VAL A 65 1.76 -9.42 2.59
C VAL A 65 0.33 -9.51 3.09
N ILE A 66 -0.43 -10.54 2.70
CA ILE A 66 -1.82 -10.73 3.14
C ILE A 66 -1.89 -10.87 4.67
N GLN A 67 -1.02 -11.69 5.27
CA GLN A 67 -0.96 -11.81 6.74
C GLN A 67 -0.63 -10.47 7.43
N SER A 68 0.25 -9.66 6.84
CA SER A 68 0.60 -8.34 7.37
C SER A 68 -0.56 -7.35 7.23
N LEU A 69 -1.32 -7.40 6.13
CA LEU A 69 -2.54 -6.61 5.92
C LEU A 69 -3.61 -6.97 6.95
N GLU A 70 -3.93 -8.26 7.10
CA GLU A 70 -4.88 -8.76 8.09
C GLU A 70 -4.50 -8.30 9.50
N LEU A 71 -3.21 -8.42 9.83
CA LEU A 71 -2.69 -7.99 11.11
C LEU A 71 -2.79 -6.48 11.30
N ALA A 72 -2.54 -5.67 10.29
CA ALA A 72 -2.66 -4.21 10.37
C ALA A 72 -4.13 -3.81 10.53
N ILE A 73 -5.05 -4.36 9.73
CA ILE A 73 -6.48 -4.07 9.76
C ILE A 73 -7.11 -4.43 11.11
N ASN A 74 -6.69 -5.54 11.72
CA ASN A 74 -7.24 -6.02 12.98
C ASN A 74 -6.62 -5.38 14.23
N ASN A 75 -5.51 -4.64 14.10
CA ASN A 75 -4.89 -3.92 15.21
C ASN A 75 -5.13 -2.41 15.11
N SER A 76 -4.94 -1.69 16.20
CA SER A 76 -4.99 -0.22 16.25
C SER A 76 -3.63 0.45 16.07
N ASP A 77 -2.55 -0.33 16.06
CA ASP A 77 -1.17 0.16 16.11
C ASP A 77 -0.43 -0.20 14.82
N PHE A 78 -0.84 0.46 13.72
CA PHE A 78 -0.25 0.30 12.39
C PHE A 78 0.13 1.64 11.73
N GLU A 79 -0.05 2.76 12.44
CA GLU A 79 0.22 4.11 11.93
C GLU A 79 1.68 4.28 11.49
N ASP A 80 2.61 3.65 12.20
CA ASP A 80 4.03 3.63 11.87
C ASP A 80 4.36 2.99 10.51
N VAL A 81 3.45 2.19 9.94
CA VAL A 81 3.60 1.67 8.58
C VAL A 81 3.56 2.80 7.57
N PHE A 82 2.64 3.76 7.75
CA PHE A 82 2.47 4.89 6.84
C PHE A 82 3.57 5.92 6.99
N ASN A 83 4.20 6.01 8.18
CA ASN A 83 5.34 6.90 8.42
C ASN A 83 6.65 6.37 7.81
N GLN A 84 6.65 5.16 7.24
CA GLN A 84 7.81 4.54 6.59
C GLN A 84 7.79 4.67 5.06
N VAL A 85 6.74 5.29 4.50
CA VAL A 85 6.55 5.44 3.07
C VAL A 85 6.27 6.91 2.78
N ASP A 86 7.09 7.52 1.94
CA ASP A 86 6.89 8.89 1.49
C ASP A 86 5.91 8.85 0.30
N PHE A 87 4.61 8.83 0.58
CA PHE A 87 3.60 8.66 -0.46
C PHE A 87 3.63 9.79 -1.49
N VAL A 88 3.53 9.41 -2.76
CA VAL A 88 3.51 10.30 -3.93
C VAL A 88 2.30 11.24 -4.03
N PHE A 89 1.25 11.00 -3.22
CA PHE A 89 -0.02 11.72 -3.35
C PHE A 89 0.06 13.14 -2.78
N ASP A 90 -0.50 14.11 -3.51
CA ASP A 90 -0.71 15.48 -2.99
C ASP A 90 -1.72 15.50 -1.83
N TYR A 91 -2.60 14.50 -1.75
CA TYR A 91 -3.61 14.36 -0.72
C TYR A 91 -3.16 13.37 0.36
N GLU A 92 -3.23 13.79 1.63
CA GLU A 92 -3.03 12.87 2.75
C GLU A 92 -4.08 11.75 2.76
N ILE A 93 -3.67 10.56 3.17
CA ILE A 93 -4.57 9.42 3.36
C ILE A 93 -5.35 9.62 4.68
N THR A 94 -6.60 10.06 4.57
CA THR A 94 -7.42 10.43 5.74
C THR A 94 -7.94 9.22 6.52
N ASN A 95 -8.18 8.08 5.84
CA ASN A 95 -8.65 6.85 6.46
C ASN A 95 -7.74 5.68 6.08
N LYS A 96 -6.61 5.59 6.78
CA LYS A 96 -5.57 4.58 6.57
C LYS A 96 -6.08 3.15 6.72
N LYS A 97 -6.98 2.89 7.69
CA LYS A 97 -7.60 1.56 7.85
C LYS A 97 -8.45 1.17 6.64
N SER A 98 -9.30 2.08 6.17
CA SER A 98 -10.12 1.85 4.98
C SER A 98 -9.27 1.62 3.73
N PHE A 99 -8.17 2.37 3.61
CA PHE A 99 -7.21 2.19 2.51
C PHE A 99 -6.59 0.78 2.53
N LEU A 100 -6.13 0.28 3.68
CA LEU A 100 -5.62 -1.09 3.81
C LEU A 100 -6.68 -2.15 3.49
N VAL A 101 -7.92 -1.95 3.94
CA VAL A 101 -9.04 -2.84 3.62
C VAL A 101 -9.30 -2.89 2.11
N LYS A 102 -9.25 -1.73 1.43
CA LYS A 102 -9.42 -1.66 -0.02
C LYS A 102 -8.30 -2.41 -0.73
N ILE A 103 -7.04 -2.18 -0.34
CA ILE A 103 -5.90 -2.95 -0.86
C ILE A 103 -6.13 -4.45 -0.68
N MET A 104 -6.43 -4.92 0.54
CA MET A 104 -6.64 -6.34 0.81
C MET A 104 -7.75 -6.93 -0.07
N SER A 105 -8.91 -6.25 -0.16
CA SER A 105 -10.04 -6.71 -0.98
C SER A 105 -9.72 -6.81 -2.47
N THR A 106 -8.84 -5.94 -2.97
CA THR A 106 -8.39 -5.98 -4.35
C THR A 106 -7.37 -7.10 -4.56
N LEU A 107 -6.42 -7.27 -3.65
CA LEU A 107 -5.38 -8.29 -3.75
C LEU A 107 -5.94 -9.72 -3.63
N ASP A 108 -7.00 -9.95 -2.86
CA ASP A 108 -7.66 -11.25 -2.72
C ASP A 108 -8.15 -11.84 -4.06
N LYS A 109 -8.33 -11.00 -5.09
CA LYS A 109 -8.64 -11.45 -6.46
C LYS A 109 -7.46 -12.18 -7.14
N TYR A 110 -6.24 -12.06 -6.60
CA TYR A 110 -4.97 -12.47 -7.21
C TYR A 110 -4.11 -13.41 -6.35
N VAL A 111 -4.72 -13.98 -5.30
CA VAL A 111 -4.11 -14.93 -4.36
C VAL A 111 -4.44 -16.37 -4.76
#